data_AF-A0A162YI03-F1
#
_entry.id   AF-A0A162YI03-F1
#
_cell.length_a   1.000
_cell.length_b   1.000
_cell.length_c   1.000
_cell.angle_alpha   90.00
_cell.angle_beta   90.00
_cell.angle_gamma   90.00
#
_symmetry.space_group_name_H-M   'P 1'
#
loop_
_entity.id
_entity.type
_entity.pdbx_description
1 polymer ?
#
loop_
_entity_poly.entity_id
_entity_poly.type
_entity_poly.pdbx_seq_one_letter_code
_entity_poly.pdbx_strand_id
1 'polypeptide(L)'
;MRLFHHFIITAYPHIPVGADKIWVTVIPGFAHNYEYLMHSILALAASHLDAVSSISVAEQAIQHRILAVKSLNEALSVPPKSKSEQDARMAAALALAFQSSHLQDGLAEFLTMVRGCNLIASDGLSLGSDSPFNVGPSSSITEAFGEDSHLQQMKHRIGTAPPFSCLNQGDLDLAATSLSSIGYLNMSPFEHAYRSALDTTIQNAYDRPIDAYTSFVTLYNIPSRWSNDEFQAFIDPNNSIAQILQAHFIAVQAILTPILYLERVGFEGINAPTAVMSWIEGIYRNVPHHLRHHCEWPRQVSRYPYMRFLGQRNTSYFDKQAEDLELLGL
;
A
#
# COMPACT_ATOMS: atom_id res chain seq x y z
N MET A 1 4.61 -25.66 -2.54
CA MET A 1 3.49 -25.67 -3.51
C MET A 1 2.21 -25.04 -2.98
N ARG A 2 1.70 -25.40 -1.79
CA ARG A 2 0.46 -24.81 -1.23
C ARG A 2 0.44 -23.27 -1.18
N LEU A 3 1.47 -22.66 -0.59
CA LEU A 3 1.57 -21.19 -0.47
C LEU A 3 1.65 -20.49 -1.84
N PHE A 4 2.40 -21.06 -2.78
CA PHE A 4 2.49 -20.53 -4.13
C PHE A 4 1.15 -20.58 -4.87
N HIS A 5 0.41 -21.69 -4.72
CA HIS A 5 -0.95 -21.79 -5.23
C HIS A 5 -1.90 -20.79 -4.55
N HIS A 6 -1.81 -20.63 -3.23
CA HIS A 6 -2.59 -19.64 -2.47
C HIS A 6 -2.35 -18.21 -2.99
N PHE A 7 -1.09 -17.87 -3.31
CA PHE A 7 -0.73 -16.59 -3.91
C PHE A 7 -1.46 -16.33 -5.22
N ILE A 8 -1.31 -17.21 -6.22
CA ILE A 8 -1.83 -16.99 -7.58
C ILE A 8 -3.35 -16.98 -7.65
N ILE A 9 -4.04 -17.61 -6.69
CA ILE A 9 -5.51 -17.65 -6.66
C ILE A 9 -6.10 -16.54 -5.81
N THR A 10 -5.48 -16.19 -4.67
CA THR A 10 -6.17 -15.34 -3.66
C THR A 10 -5.35 -14.22 -3.05
N ALA A 11 -4.03 -14.37 -2.90
CA ALA A 11 -3.24 -13.48 -2.05
C ALA A 11 -2.33 -12.50 -2.84
N TYR A 12 -2.47 -12.43 -4.15
CA TYR A 12 -1.67 -11.54 -4.98
C TYR A 12 -2.05 -10.05 -4.75
N PRO A 13 -1.10 -9.11 -4.87
CA PRO A 13 -1.39 -7.69 -4.73
C PRO A 13 -2.40 -7.17 -5.76
N HIS A 14 -3.30 -6.28 -5.33
CA HIS A 14 -4.30 -5.65 -6.21
C HIS A 14 -3.75 -4.48 -7.05
N ILE A 15 -2.46 -4.17 -6.92
CA ILE A 15 -1.75 -3.16 -7.71
C ILE A 15 -0.62 -3.78 -8.52
N PRO A 16 -0.30 -3.28 -9.73
CA PRO A 16 -0.94 -2.16 -10.41
C PRO A 16 -2.39 -2.46 -10.78
N VAL A 17 -3.24 -1.44 -10.65
CA VAL A 17 -4.70 -1.54 -10.89
C VAL A 17 -4.97 -2.12 -12.28
N GLY A 18 -5.82 -3.16 -12.30
CA GLY A 18 -6.26 -3.89 -13.51
C GLY A 18 -5.14 -4.55 -14.32
N ALA A 19 -3.99 -4.78 -13.68
CA ALA A 19 -2.88 -5.54 -14.23
C ALA A 19 -2.71 -6.91 -13.55
N ASP A 20 -3.79 -7.51 -13.05
CA ASP A 20 -3.82 -8.78 -12.31
C ASP A 20 -3.04 -9.91 -13.00
N LYS A 21 -3.10 -9.97 -14.34
CA LYS A 21 -2.35 -10.93 -15.16
C LYS A 21 -0.86 -10.93 -14.86
N ILE A 22 -0.27 -9.78 -14.51
CA ILE A 22 1.14 -9.70 -14.13
C ILE A 22 1.42 -10.62 -12.94
N TRP A 23 0.58 -10.59 -11.91
CA TRP A 23 0.79 -11.38 -10.70
C TRP A 23 0.43 -12.85 -10.82
N VAL A 24 -0.54 -13.20 -11.67
CA VAL A 24 -1.04 -14.58 -11.76
C VAL A 24 -0.43 -15.38 -12.92
N THR A 25 0.15 -14.72 -13.93
CA THR A 25 0.82 -15.41 -15.05
C THR A 25 2.28 -15.01 -15.23
N VAL A 26 2.58 -13.71 -15.29
CA VAL A 26 3.92 -13.23 -15.68
C VAL A 26 4.95 -13.46 -14.57
N ILE A 27 4.70 -12.92 -13.38
CA ILE A 27 5.59 -13.05 -12.21
C ILE A 27 5.82 -14.54 -11.85
N PRO A 28 4.78 -15.40 -11.74
CA PRO A 28 4.98 -16.84 -11.51
C PRO A 28 5.84 -17.53 -12.56
N GLY A 29 5.77 -17.09 -13.83
CA GLY A 29 6.49 -17.69 -14.95
C GLY A 29 8.01 -17.64 -14.81
N PHE A 30 8.55 -16.63 -14.12
CA PHE A 30 10.00 -16.48 -13.93
C PHE A 30 10.45 -16.42 -12.47
N ALA A 31 9.53 -16.42 -11.50
CA ALA A 31 9.86 -16.24 -10.08
C ALA A 31 10.94 -17.22 -9.60
N HIS A 32 10.91 -18.48 -10.06
CA HIS A 32 11.88 -19.53 -9.71
C HIS A 32 13.34 -19.20 -10.06
N ASN A 33 13.58 -18.22 -10.94
CA ASN A 33 14.93 -17.75 -11.29
C ASN A 33 15.51 -16.78 -10.25
N TYR A 34 14.68 -16.26 -9.34
CA TYR A 34 15.06 -15.22 -8.38
C TYR A 34 14.60 -15.60 -6.97
N GLU A 35 15.54 -16.05 -6.14
CA GLU A 35 15.26 -16.53 -4.77
C GLU A 35 14.51 -15.50 -3.92
N TYR A 36 14.91 -14.23 -3.99
CA TYR A 36 14.25 -13.13 -3.27
C TYR A 36 12.77 -12.98 -3.66
N LEU A 37 12.43 -13.19 -4.93
CA LEU A 37 11.06 -13.08 -5.42
C LEU A 37 10.22 -14.28 -4.97
N MET A 38 10.74 -15.50 -5.11
CA MET A 38 10.04 -16.70 -4.60
C MET A 38 9.74 -16.58 -3.12
N HIS A 39 10.73 -16.19 -2.31
CA HIS A 39 10.52 -16.04 -0.88
C HIS A 39 9.56 -14.88 -0.55
N SER A 40 9.57 -13.77 -1.30
CA SER A 40 8.60 -12.68 -1.10
C SER A 40 7.16 -13.14 -1.37
N ILE A 41 6.94 -13.89 -2.45
CA ILE A 41 5.64 -14.49 -2.79
C ILE A 41 5.15 -15.42 -1.68
N LEU A 42 6.03 -16.31 -1.21
CA LEU A 42 5.67 -17.29 -0.17
C LEU A 42 5.43 -16.63 1.18
N ALA A 43 6.19 -15.58 1.53
CA ALA A 43 6.01 -14.81 2.75
C ALA A 43 4.65 -14.10 2.76
N LEU A 44 4.31 -13.40 1.67
CA LEU A 44 3.01 -12.75 1.53
C LEU A 44 1.86 -13.76 1.58
N ALA A 45 1.97 -14.86 0.84
CA ALA A 45 0.95 -15.91 0.83
C ALA A 45 0.75 -16.54 2.21
N ALA A 46 1.82 -16.78 2.97
CA ALA A 46 1.73 -17.32 4.31
C ALA A 46 1.08 -16.31 5.28
N SER A 47 1.50 -15.04 5.26
CA SER A 47 0.87 -14.00 6.09
C SER A 47 -0.61 -13.80 5.76
N HIS A 48 -0.95 -13.81 4.48
CA HIS A 48 -2.34 -13.75 4.06
C HIS A 48 -3.13 -14.99 4.52
N LEU A 49 -2.58 -16.20 4.36
CA LEU A 49 -3.24 -17.44 4.76
C LEU A 49 -3.48 -17.48 6.28
N ASP A 50 -2.50 -17.08 7.08
CA ASP A 50 -2.61 -16.95 8.54
C ASP A 50 -3.71 -15.96 8.94
N ALA A 51 -3.87 -14.87 8.18
CA ALA A 51 -4.87 -13.84 8.46
C ALA A 51 -6.31 -14.22 8.09
N VAL A 52 -6.51 -15.15 7.15
CA VAL A 52 -7.86 -15.54 6.64
C VAL A 52 -8.27 -16.95 7.04
N SER A 53 -7.44 -17.70 7.76
CA SER A 53 -7.73 -19.07 8.14
C SER A 53 -7.28 -19.35 9.57
N SER A 54 -7.76 -20.45 10.15
CA SER A 54 -7.30 -20.92 11.47
C SER A 54 -5.93 -21.62 11.42
N ILE A 55 -5.24 -21.56 10.29
CA ILE A 55 -3.99 -22.29 10.06
C ILE A 55 -2.84 -21.42 10.51
N SER A 56 -2.16 -21.82 11.59
CA SER A 56 -0.99 -21.12 12.08
C SER A 56 0.21 -21.37 11.17
N VAL A 57 0.46 -20.43 10.26
CA VAL A 57 1.64 -20.40 9.35
C VAL A 57 2.47 -19.13 9.54
N ALA A 58 2.21 -18.35 10.59
CA ALA A 58 2.99 -17.17 10.96
C ALA A 58 4.51 -17.42 10.99
N GLU A 59 4.98 -18.56 11.52
CA GLU A 59 6.41 -18.88 11.54
C GLU A 59 6.99 -19.02 10.12
N GLN A 60 6.27 -19.71 9.22
CA GLN A 60 6.68 -19.87 7.83
C GLN A 60 6.71 -18.52 7.09
N ALA A 61 5.75 -17.64 7.37
CA ALA A 61 5.74 -16.28 6.84
C ALA A 61 7.01 -15.52 7.22
N ILE A 62 7.40 -15.56 8.50
CA ILE A 62 8.61 -14.88 8.99
C ILE A 62 9.88 -15.50 8.40
N GLN A 63 9.98 -16.83 8.34
CA GLN A 63 11.14 -17.51 7.76
C GLN A 63 11.35 -17.10 6.29
N HIS A 64 10.29 -17.12 5.48
CA HIS A 64 10.37 -16.68 4.08
C HIS A 64 10.68 -15.19 3.97
N ARG A 65 10.11 -14.33 4.82
CA ARG A 65 10.43 -12.89 4.83
C ARG A 65 11.92 -12.65 5.08
N ILE A 66 12.52 -13.31 6.07
CA ILE A 66 13.95 -13.16 6.40
C ILE A 66 14.83 -13.50 5.18
N LEU A 67 14.54 -14.63 4.53
CA LEU A 67 15.27 -15.06 3.34
C LEU A 67 15.08 -14.08 2.17
N ALA A 68 13.84 -13.61 1.95
CA ALA A 68 13.51 -12.64 0.92
C ALA A 68 14.25 -11.32 1.10
N VAL A 69 14.19 -10.72 2.29
CA VAL A 69 14.83 -9.42 2.58
C VAL A 69 16.35 -9.52 2.44
N LYS A 70 16.95 -10.60 2.96
CA LYS A 70 18.40 -10.81 2.85
C LYS A 70 18.84 -10.89 1.38
N SER A 71 18.22 -11.76 0.60
CA SER A 71 18.57 -11.96 -0.81
C SER A 71 18.20 -10.77 -1.71
N LEU A 72 17.13 -10.04 -1.38
CA LEU A 72 16.76 -8.81 -2.09
C LEU A 72 17.77 -7.70 -1.84
N ASN A 73 18.23 -7.51 -0.59
CA ASN A 73 19.26 -6.53 -0.27
C ASN A 73 20.58 -6.82 -0.99
N GLU A 74 20.98 -8.09 -1.06
CA GLU A 74 22.14 -8.52 -1.85
C GLU A 74 21.95 -8.18 -3.34
N ALA A 75 20.77 -8.46 -3.91
CA ALA A 75 20.47 -8.11 -5.30
C ALA A 75 20.50 -6.60 -5.54
N LEU A 76 19.90 -5.80 -4.66
CA LEU A 76 19.83 -4.33 -4.76
C LEU A 76 21.19 -3.64 -4.61
N SER A 77 22.22 -4.33 -4.07
CA SER A 77 23.56 -3.77 -3.94
C SER A 77 24.29 -3.58 -5.28
N VAL A 78 23.76 -4.13 -6.37
CA VAL A 78 24.28 -3.98 -7.73
C VAL A 78 23.15 -3.67 -8.72
N PRO A 79 23.42 -3.00 -9.86
CA PRO A 79 22.41 -2.76 -10.88
C PRO A 79 21.78 -4.07 -11.41
N PRO A 80 20.50 -4.06 -11.82
CA PRO A 80 19.87 -5.23 -12.44
C PRO A 80 20.56 -5.56 -13.76
N LYS A 81 20.76 -6.86 -14.03
CA LYS A 81 21.43 -7.35 -15.25
C LYS A 81 20.48 -7.44 -16.44
N SER A 82 19.17 -7.42 -16.19
CA SER A 82 18.14 -7.49 -17.22
C SER A 82 16.85 -6.82 -16.75
N LYS A 83 15.96 -6.51 -17.70
CA LYS A 83 14.60 -6.02 -17.40
C LYS A 83 13.80 -7.02 -16.56
N SER A 84 13.95 -8.33 -16.81
CA SER A 84 13.30 -9.36 -16.00
C SER A 84 13.77 -9.35 -14.55
N GLU A 85 15.06 -9.09 -14.31
CA GLU A 85 15.59 -8.98 -12.95
C GLU A 85 15.08 -7.70 -12.27
N GLN A 86 14.97 -6.60 -13.00
CA GLN A 86 14.37 -5.36 -12.50
C GLN A 86 12.90 -5.58 -12.10
N ASP A 87 12.11 -6.19 -12.97
CA ASP A 87 10.71 -6.56 -12.69
C ASP A 87 10.61 -7.52 -11.50
N ALA A 88 11.56 -8.47 -11.38
CA ALA A 88 11.62 -9.36 -10.23
C ALA A 88 11.86 -8.60 -8.92
N ARG A 89 12.79 -7.65 -8.91
CA ARG A 89 13.11 -6.82 -7.73
C ARG A 89 11.92 -5.95 -7.34
N MET A 90 11.24 -5.36 -8.31
CA MET A 90 10.03 -4.56 -8.07
C MET A 90 8.91 -5.43 -7.49
N ALA A 91 8.63 -6.59 -8.10
CA ALA A 91 7.60 -7.51 -7.62
C ALA A 91 7.89 -8.03 -6.21
N ALA A 92 9.16 -8.32 -5.90
CA ALA A 92 9.59 -8.71 -4.56
C ALA A 92 9.37 -7.59 -3.54
N ALA A 93 9.78 -6.36 -3.85
CA ALA A 93 9.59 -5.20 -2.97
C ALA A 93 8.09 -4.92 -2.71
N LEU A 94 7.25 -5.02 -3.74
CA LEU A 94 5.79 -4.86 -3.60
C LEU A 94 5.18 -5.99 -2.75
N ALA A 95 5.53 -7.25 -3.02
CA ALA A 95 5.05 -8.37 -2.21
C ALA A 95 5.48 -8.22 -0.74
N LEU A 96 6.70 -7.75 -0.48
CA LEU A 96 7.18 -7.46 0.87
C LEU A 96 6.47 -6.26 1.51
N ALA A 97 6.11 -5.23 0.75
CA ALA A 97 5.30 -4.12 1.25
C ALA A 97 3.91 -4.61 1.69
N PHE A 98 3.22 -5.36 0.84
CA PHE A 98 1.93 -5.97 1.19
C PHE A 98 2.07 -6.91 2.39
N GLN A 99 3.14 -7.69 2.46
CA GLN A 99 3.41 -8.57 3.60
C GLN A 99 3.64 -7.77 4.89
N SER A 100 4.36 -6.65 4.83
CA SER A 100 4.56 -5.75 5.97
C SER A 100 3.24 -5.26 6.55
N SER A 101 2.19 -5.09 5.73
CA SER A 101 0.86 -4.68 6.20
C SER A 101 0.19 -5.67 7.16
N HIS A 102 0.65 -6.93 7.19
CA HIS A 102 0.18 -7.95 8.13
C HIS A 102 0.98 -7.97 9.46
N LEU A 103 2.04 -7.16 9.60
CA LEU A 103 2.89 -7.13 10.78
C LEU A 103 2.46 -6.02 11.75
N GLN A 104 2.42 -6.30 13.06
CA GLN A 104 2.01 -5.31 14.07
C GLN A 104 2.95 -4.10 14.16
N ASP A 105 4.25 -4.29 13.92
CA ASP A 105 5.25 -3.22 13.91
C ASP A 105 5.81 -2.97 12.49
N GLY A 106 4.97 -3.18 11.46
CA GLY A 106 5.37 -3.21 10.06
C GLY A 106 5.51 -1.86 9.37
N LEU A 107 5.18 -0.73 10.01
CA LEU A 107 5.06 0.58 9.36
C LEU A 107 6.38 1.06 8.71
N ALA A 108 7.49 1.04 9.46
CA ALA A 108 8.78 1.50 8.93
C ALA A 108 9.26 0.62 7.76
N GLU A 109 9.06 -0.69 7.87
CA GLU A 109 9.40 -1.64 6.81
C GLU A 109 8.50 -1.46 5.58
N PHE A 110 7.21 -1.22 5.78
CA PHE A 110 6.25 -0.91 4.73
C PHE A 110 6.69 0.34 3.93
N LEU A 111 6.97 1.45 4.62
CA LEU A 111 7.43 2.69 3.99
C LEU A 111 8.77 2.49 3.26
N THR A 112 9.67 1.68 3.82
CA THR A 112 10.97 1.35 3.21
C THR A 112 10.78 0.57 1.91
N MET A 113 9.90 -0.43 1.90
CA MET A 113 9.61 -1.22 0.69
C MET A 113 8.93 -0.37 -0.38
N VAL A 114 7.97 0.50 -0.01
CA VAL A 114 7.32 1.42 -0.97
C VAL A 114 8.34 2.40 -1.56
N ARG A 115 9.23 2.96 -0.74
CA ARG A 115 10.34 3.79 -1.24
C ARG A 115 11.22 3.02 -2.23
N GLY A 116 11.57 1.78 -1.90
CA GLY A 116 12.34 0.89 -2.78
C GLY A 116 11.67 0.65 -4.13
N CYS A 117 10.35 0.41 -4.14
CA CYS A 117 9.57 0.24 -5.37
C CYS A 117 9.67 1.47 -6.28
N ASN A 118 9.52 2.67 -5.69
CA ASN A 118 9.61 3.93 -6.42
C ASN A 118 11.00 4.19 -7.02
N LEU A 119 12.07 3.84 -6.29
CA LEU A 119 13.45 3.97 -6.78
C LEU A 119 13.75 2.98 -7.92
N ILE A 120 13.28 1.73 -7.80
CA ILE A 120 13.43 0.72 -8.88
C ILE A 120 12.69 1.15 -10.14
N ALA A 121 11.49 1.74 -9.99
CA ALA A 121 10.70 2.24 -11.11
C ALA A 121 11.37 3.45 -11.80
N SER A 122 11.97 4.38 -11.05
CA SER A 122 12.70 5.51 -11.64
C SER A 122 13.97 5.09 -12.40
N ASP A 123 14.66 4.06 -11.92
CA ASP A 123 15.87 3.54 -12.60
C ASP A 123 15.54 2.85 -13.95
N GLY A 124 14.33 2.30 -14.09
CA GLY A 124 13.86 1.67 -15.33
C GLY A 124 13.73 2.60 -16.52
N LEU A 125 13.54 3.90 -16.27
CA LEU A 125 13.56 4.94 -17.31
C LEU A 125 14.95 5.13 -17.95
N SER A 126 16.02 4.58 -17.34
CA SER A 126 17.39 4.65 -17.86
C SER A 126 17.81 3.42 -18.69
N LEU A 127 17.09 2.28 -18.59
CA LEU A 127 17.29 1.13 -19.47
C LEU A 127 16.36 1.27 -20.70
N GLY A 128 16.91 1.85 -21.77
CA GLY A 128 16.19 2.31 -22.95
C GLY A 128 15.14 1.38 -23.57
N SER A 129 14.19 2.03 -24.23
CA SER A 129 13.03 1.52 -24.96
C SER A 129 13.31 0.73 -26.24
N ASP A 130 14.49 0.13 -26.41
CA ASP A 130 14.90 -0.52 -27.67
C ASP A 130 15.08 -2.04 -27.52
N SER A 131 14.01 -2.73 -27.10
CA SER A 131 13.90 -4.18 -27.29
C SER A 131 12.84 -4.48 -28.37
N PRO A 132 13.19 -5.16 -29.48
CA PRO A 132 12.26 -5.48 -30.57
C PRO A 132 11.20 -6.54 -30.20
N PHE A 133 11.10 -6.93 -28.92
CA PHE A 133 10.09 -7.83 -28.39
C PHE A 133 8.92 -7.12 -27.68
N ASN A 134 8.85 -5.78 -27.75
CA ASN A 134 7.70 -5.01 -27.25
C ASN A 134 6.49 -5.16 -28.21
N VAL A 135 5.80 -6.29 -28.11
CA VAL A 135 4.48 -6.51 -28.74
C VAL A 135 3.51 -7.04 -27.70
N GLY A 136 2.74 -6.14 -27.09
CA GLY A 136 1.58 -6.46 -26.24
C GLY A 136 1.27 -5.39 -25.20
N PRO A 137 0.00 -5.24 -24.75
CA PRO A 137 -0.33 -4.31 -23.69
C PRO A 137 0.32 -4.77 -22.37
N SER A 138 1.10 -3.89 -21.73
CA SER A 138 1.52 -3.93 -20.31
C SER A 138 1.98 -5.31 -19.77
N SER A 139 3.06 -5.87 -20.31
CA SER A 139 3.60 -7.16 -19.84
C SER A 139 4.62 -7.05 -18.69
N SER A 140 4.97 -5.83 -18.27
CA SER A 140 6.00 -5.55 -17.26
C SER A 140 5.42 -4.79 -16.07
N ILE A 141 5.82 -5.16 -14.85
CA ILE A 141 5.31 -4.53 -13.62
C ILE A 141 5.75 -3.07 -13.51
N THR A 142 6.98 -2.75 -13.95
CA THR A 142 7.49 -1.37 -13.97
C THR A 142 6.69 -0.47 -14.91
N GLU A 143 6.33 -0.96 -16.10
CA GLU A 143 5.50 -0.25 -17.08
C GLU A 143 4.04 -0.10 -16.61
N ALA A 144 3.52 -1.10 -15.91
CA ALA A 144 2.16 -1.09 -15.36
C ALA A 144 2.00 -0.14 -14.15
N PHE A 145 3.10 0.25 -13.51
CA PHE A 145 3.14 1.37 -12.55
C PHE A 145 3.49 2.72 -13.19
N GLY A 146 3.82 2.75 -14.49
CA GLY A 146 4.04 3.99 -15.23
C GLY A 146 2.81 4.91 -15.16
N GLU A 147 3.05 6.22 -15.23
CA GLU A 147 2.04 7.28 -15.01
C GLU A 147 0.77 7.12 -15.86
N ASP A 148 0.86 6.43 -17.01
CA ASP A 148 -0.24 6.29 -17.96
C ASP A 148 -1.14 5.05 -17.76
N SER A 149 -0.77 3.99 -17.04
CA SER A 149 -1.63 2.79 -17.00
C SER A 149 -2.44 2.67 -15.71
N HIS A 150 -1.80 2.77 -14.55
CA HIS A 150 -2.48 2.69 -13.24
C HIS A 150 -3.41 3.89 -12.98
N LEU A 151 -2.93 5.12 -13.18
CA LEU A 151 -3.72 6.33 -12.94
C LEU A 151 -4.86 6.48 -13.96
N GLN A 152 -4.65 6.14 -15.24
CA GLN A 152 -5.72 6.20 -16.25
C GLN A 152 -6.85 5.22 -15.92
N GLN A 153 -6.52 4.01 -15.48
CA GLN A 153 -7.53 3.05 -15.04
C GLN A 153 -8.33 3.56 -13.83
N MET A 154 -7.66 4.15 -12.84
CA MET A 154 -8.36 4.73 -11.69
C MET A 154 -9.21 5.94 -12.08
N LYS A 155 -8.73 6.82 -12.96
CA LYS A 155 -9.52 7.93 -13.52
C LYS A 155 -10.79 7.41 -14.20
N HIS A 156 -10.67 6.35 -14.99
CA HIS A 156 -11.82 5.73 -15.65
C HIS A 156 -12.81 5.12 -14.65
N ARG A 157 -12.32 4.36 -13.66
CA ARG A 157 -13.17 3.74 -12.62
C ARG A 157 -13.88 4.78 -11.75
N ILE A 158 -13.19 5.86 -11.36
CA ILE A 158 -13.79 6.97 -10.60
C ILE A 158 -14.84 7.70 -11.44
N GLY A 159 -14.56 7.99 -12.72
CA GLY A 159 -15.47 8.71 -13.60
C GLY A 159 -16.74 7.91 -14.00
N THR A 160 -16.69 6.58 -13.91
CA THR A 160 -17.82 5.69 -14.24
C THR A 160 -18.55 5.17 -13.00
N ALA A 161 -18.00 5.36 -11.80
CA ALA A 161 -18.63 4.95 -10.56
C ALA A 161 -19.92 5.76 -10.31
N PRO A 162 -21.01 5.13 -9.82
CA PRO A 162 -22.23 5.86 -9.49
C PRO A 162 -21.96 6.95 -8.44
N PRO A 163 -22.66 8.10 -8.48
CA PRO A 163 -22.38 9.29 -7.66
C PRO A 163 -22.49 9.10 -6.13
N PHE A 164 -22.88 7.91 -5.68
CA PHE A 164 -23.00 7.52 -4.27
C PHE A 164 -21.67 7.17 -3.58
N SER A 165 -20.53 7.51 -4.17
CA SER A 165 -19.19 7.32 -3.55
C SER A 165 -18.72 8.58 -2.79
N CYS A 166 -19.62 9.49 -2.42
CA CYS A 166 -19.24 10.69 -1.70
C CYS A 166 -18.61 10.31 -0.36
N LEU A 167 -17.38 10.77 -0.17
CA LEU A 167 -16.70 10.69 1.11
C LEU A 167 -17.55 11.41 2.16
N ASN A 168 -17.52 10.93 3.40
CA ASN A 168 -18.27 11.57 4.48
C ASN A 168 -17.66 12.95 4.76
N GLN A 169 -18.41 14.02 4.46
CA GLN A 169 -17.94 15.39 4.66
C GLN A 169 -17.54 15.67 6.12
N GLY A 170 -18.26 15.10 7.09
CA GLY A 170 -17.90 15.23 8.50
C GLY A 170 -16.56 14.57 8.84
N ASP A 171 -16.24 13.42 8.23
CA ASP A 171 -14.92 12.80 8.41
C ASP A 171 -13.81 13.63 7.74
N LEU A 172 -14.10 14.29 6.60
CA LEU A 172 -13.17 15.24 5.95
C LEU A 172 -12.96 16.51 6.79
N ASP A 173 -14.02 17.08 7.37
CA ASP A 173 -13.94 18.27 8.23
C ASP A 173 -13.09 17.98 9.47
N LEU A 174 -13.25 16.80 10.07
CA LEU A 174 -12.42 16.34 11.18
C LEU A 174 -10.95 16.16 10.76
N ALA A 175 -10.69 15.59 9.59
CA ALA A 175 -9.35 15.45 9.05
C ALA A 175 -8.68 16.81 8.81
N ALA A 176 -9.39 17.75 8.17
CA ALA A 176 -8.92 19.11 7.91
C ALA A 176 -8.63 19.87 9.20
N THR A 177 -9.49 19.73 10.20
CA THR A 177 -9.30 20.33 11.53
C THR A 177 -8.06 19.75 12.22
N SER A 178 -7.89 18.42 12.20
CA SER A 178 -6.72 17.76 12.79
C SER A 178 -5.42 18.18 12.11
N LEU A 179 -5.40 18.19 10.77
CA LEU A 179 -4.22 18.62 10.00
C LEU A 179 -3.88 20.10 10.21
N SER A 180 -4.89 20.95 10.37
CA SER A 180 -4.70 22.36 10.74
C SER A 180 -4.02 22.50 12.10
N SER A 181 -4.41 21.67 13.09
CA SER A 181 -3.83 21.70 14.44
C SER A 181 -2.33 21.39 14.46
N ILE A 182 -1.86 20.49 13.59
CA ILE A 182 -0.43 20.16 13.51
C ILE A 182 0.38 21.19 12.74
N GLY A 183 -0.25 22.15 12.05
CA GLY A 183 0.45 23.17 11.24
C GLY A 183 1.34 24.13 12.03
N TYR A 184 1.15 24.18 13.36
CA TYR A 184 1.94 25.01 14.27
C TYR A 184 3.15 24.30 14.89
N LEU A 185 3.30 22.99 14.61
CA LEU A 185 4.47 22.25 15.07
C LEU A 185 5.73 22.72 14.35
N ASN A 186 6.86 22.71 15.06
CA ASN A 186 8.15 23.01 14.47
C ASN A 186 8.60 21.83 13.60
N MET A 187 8.36 21.92 12.30
CA MET A 187 8.69 20.87 11.34
C MET A 187 9.93 21.25 10.51
N SER A 188 10.65 20.24 10.09
CA SER A 188 11.65 20.36 9.02
C SER A 188 10.99 20.62 7.65
N PRO A 189 11.76 21.04 6.63
CA PRO A 189 11.20 21.29 5.30
C PRO A 189 10.50 20.08 4.66
N PHE A 190 11.03 18.87 4.83
CA PHE A 190 10.45 17.67 4.24
C PHE A 190 9.13 17.26 4.94
N GLU A 191 9.05 17.45 6.26
CA GLU A 191 7.84 17.23 7.05
C GLU A 191 6.75 18.24 6.68
N HIS A 192 7.11 19.51 6.50
CA HIS A 192 6.19 20.54 5.99
C HIS A 192 5.65 20.20 4.59
N ALA A 193 6.51 19.72 3.68
CA ALA A 193 6.09 19.29 2.35
C ALA A 193 5.13 18.10 2.42
N TYR A 194 5.41 17.12 3.28
CA TYR A 194 4.54 15.95 3.48
C TYR A 194 3.18 16.34 4.07
N ARG A 195 3.16 17.23 5.08
CA ARG A 195 1.92 17.79 5.62
C ARG A 195 1.10 18.53 4.56
N SER A 196 1.75 19.37 3.74
CA SER A 196 1.08 20.10 2.67
C SER A 196 0.43 19.17 1.63
N ALA A 197 1.07 18.04 1.35
CA ALA A 197 0.49 17.00 0.49
C ALA A 197 -0.72 16.31 1.14
N LEU A 198 -0.71 16.08 2.46
CA LEU A 198 -1.88 15.58 3.20
C LEU A 198 -3.04 16.59 3.13
N ASP A 199 -2.76 17.87 3.39
CA ASP A 199 -3.75 18.96 3.29
C ASP A 199 -4.36 19.01 1.88
N THR A 200 -3.51 18.98 0.84
CA THR A 200 -3.96 18.97 -0.57
C THR A 200 -4.86 17.77 -0.87
N THR A 201 -4.50 16.59 -0.36
CA THR A 201 -5.29 15.36 -0.53
C THR A 201 -6.69 15.51 0.07
N ILE A 202 -6.79 16.07 1.29
CA ILE A 202 -8.07 16.31 1.94
C ILE A 202 -8.88 17.39 1.23
N GLN A 203 -8.26 18.48 0.78
CA GLN A 203 -8.99 19.52 0.04
C GLN A 203 -9.59 19.00 -1.26
N ASN A 204 -8.83 18.22 -2.03
CA ASN A 204 -9.35 17.59 -3.25
C ASN A 204 -10.45 16.56 -2.96
N ALA A 205 -10.45 15.93 -1.78
CA ALA A 205 -11.39 14.88 -1.42
C ALA A 205 -12.85 15.38 -1.28
N TYR A 206 -13.09 16.69 -1.11
CA TYR A 206 -14.44 17.24 -0.99
C TYR A 206 -15.26 17.13 -2.28
N ASP A 207 -14.66 17.41 -3.43
CA ASP A 207 -15.37 17.56 -4.70
C ASP A 207 -14.61 17.05 -5.93
N ARG A 208 -13.32 16.69 -5.78
CA ARG A 208 -12.43 16.31 -6.87
C ARG A 208 -11.80 14.93 -6.64
N PRO A 209 -12.58 13.82 -6.72
CA PRO A 209 -12.12 12.48 -6.33
C PRO A 209 -10.92 11.95 -7.15
N ILE A 210 -10.81 12.34 -8.43
CA ILE A 210 -9.64 12.01 -9.26
C ILE A 210 -8.37 12.70 -8.73
N ASP A 211 -8.48 13.98 -8.37
CA ASP A 211 -7.36 14.74 -7.85
C ASP A 211 -7.01 14.30 -6.43
N ALA A 212 -8.01 13.91 -5.63
CA ALA A 212 -7.83 13.31 -4.31
C ALA A 212 -7.03 12.01 -4.40
N TYR A 213 -7.40 11.12 -5.32
CA TYR A 213 -6.65 9.90 -5.58
C TYR A 213 -5.22 10.18 -6.05
N THR A 214 -5.05 11.10 -7.00
CA THR A 214 -3.73 11.44 -7.57
C THR A 214 -2.80 12.04 -6.51
N SER A 215 -3.31 12.93 -5.67
CA SER A 215 -2.56 13.52 -4.54
C SER A 215 -2.28 12.49 -3.45
N PHE A 216 -3.19 11.55 -3.19
CA PHE A 216 -2.95 10.43 -2.28
C PHE A 216 -1.84 9.49 -2.78
N VAL A 217 -1.83 9.10 -4.05
CA VAL A 217 -0.72 8.32 -4.64
C VAL A 217 0.61 9.08 -4.53
N THR A 218 0.58 10.41 -4.65
CA THR A 218 1.78 11.24 -4.47
C THR A 218 2.35 11.13 -3.05
N LEU A 219 1.53 10.98 -2.00
CA LEU A 219 2.00 10.77 -0.62
C LEU A 219 2.89 9.54 -0.47
N TYR A 220 2.61 8.47 -1.22
CA TYR A 220 3.47 7.27 -1.25
C TYR A 220 4.79 7.48 -1.98
N ASN A 221 4.83 8.45 -2.90
CA ASN A 221 5.97 8.69 -3.79
C ASN A 221 6.90 9.79 -3.26
N ILE A 222 6.42 10.73 -2.43
CA ILE A 222 7.24 11.80 -1.86
C ILE A 222 8.52 11.24 -1.17
N PRO A 223 8.45 10.17 -0.35
CA PRO A 223 9.64 9.66 0.35
C PRO A 223 10.76 9.14 -0.56
N SER A 224 10.48 8.78 -1.82
CA SER A 224 11.54 8.37 -2.76
C SER A 224 12.37 9.53 -3.27
N ARG A 225 11.86 10.77 -3.16
CA ARG A 225 12.56 11.99 -3.58
C ARG A 225 13.44 12.58 -2.47
N TRP A 226 13.28 12.08 -1.25
CA TRP A 226 14.09 12.50 -0.11
C TRP A 226 15.48 11.86 -0.14
N SER A 227 16.42 12.54 0.49
CA SER A 227 17.73 11.99 0.85
C SER A 227 17.58 10.76 1.77
N ASN A 228 18.68 10.02 1.98
CA ASN A 228 18.63 8.90 2.92
C ASN A 228 18.33 9.40 4.34
N ASP A 229 19.00 10.46 4.78
CA ASP A 229 18.85 11.03 6.12
C ASP A 229 17.43 11.52 6.40
N GLU A 230 16.81 12.24 5.47
CA GLU A 230 15.41 12.69 5.61
C GLU A 230 14.45 11.51 5.73
N PHE A 231 14.65 10.45 4.93
CA PHE A 231 13.82 9.27 5.04
C PHE A 231 14.03 8.51 6.35
N GLN A 232 15.29 8.36 6.80
CA GLN A 232 15.59 7.75 8.09
C GLN A 232 14.95 8.54 9.24
N ALA A 233 15.03 9.87 9.19
CA ALA A 233 14.37 10.75 10.14
C ALA A 233 12.83 10.62 10.08
N PHE A 234 12.25 10.33 8.92
CA PHE A 234 10.81 10.10 8.80
C PHE A 234 10.37 8.79 9.45
N ILE A 235 11.13 7.71 9.29
CA ILE A 235 10.78 6.40 9.88
C ILE A 235 11.30 6.21 11.32
N ASP A 236 12.07 7.16 11.86
CA ASP A 236 12.59 7.10 13.23
C ASP A 236 11.43 7.14 14.26
N PRO A 237 11.28 6.12 15.13
CA PRO A 237 10.26 6.13 16.18
C PRO A 237 10.41 7.28 17.20
N ASN A 238 11.59 7.89 17.29
CA ASN A 238 11.85 9.02 18.19
C ASN A 238 11.48 10.37 17.56
N ASN A 239 11.31 10.44 16.24
CA ASN A 239 10.83 11.65 15.59
C ASN A 239 9.31 11.77 15.76
N SER A 240 8.90 12.48 16.82
CA SER A 240 7.49 12.64 17.16
C SER A 240 6.68 13.32 16.06
N ILE A 241 7.26 14.25 15.30
CA ILE A 241 6.58 14.94 14.21
C ILE A 241 6.30 13.98 13.06
N ALA A 242 7.31 13.24 12.63
CA ALA A 242 7.15 12.24 11.59
C ALA A 242 6.17 11.12 11.99
N GLN A 243 6.19 10.68 13.26
CA GLN A 243 5.21 9.73 13.79
C GLN A 243 3.77 10.28 13.70
N ILE A 244 3.55 11.54 14.09
CA ILE A 244 2.24 12.21 13.97
C ILE A 244 1.79 12.28 12.50
N LEU A 245 2.68 12.63 11.58
CA LEU A 245 2.38 12.68 10.14
C LEU A 245 2.03 11.30 9.57
N GLN A 246 2.72 10.25 10.00
CA GLN A 246 2.42 8.87 9.60
C GLN A 246 1.05 8.41 10.12
N ALA A 247 0.68 8.76 11.36
CA ALA A 247 -0.65 8.45 11.88
C ALA A 247 -1.75 9.14 11.06
N HIS A 248 -1.55 10.41 10.69
CA HIS A 248 -2.48 11.12 9.82
C HIS A 248 -2.55 10.48 8.44
N PHE A 249 -1.42 10.11 7.84
CA PHE A 249 -1.39 9.41 6.55
C PHE A 249 -2.24 8.14 6.55
N ILE A 250 -2.10 7.29 7.57
CA ILE A 250 -2.90 6.06 7.71
C ILE A 250 -4.40 6.38 7.89
N ALA A 251 -4.73 7.37 8.70
CA ALA A 251 -6.12 7.78 8.93
C ALA A 251 -6.76 8.41 7.68
N VAL A 252 -5.99 9.20 6.90
CA VAL A 252 -6.42 9.74 5.60
C VAL A 252 -6.68 8.61 4.61
N GLN A 253 -5.79 7.61 4.52
CA GLN A 253 -6.03 6.42 3.71
C GLN A 253 -7.35 5.74 4.08
N ALA A 254 -7.62 5.58 5.38
CA ALA A 254 -8.84 4.93 5.85
C ALA A 254 -10.10 5.68 5.41
N ILE A 255 -10.17 6.99 5.57
CA ILE A 255 -11.35 7.76 5.13
C ILE A 255 -11.48 7.84 3.61
N LEU A 256 -10.37 7.70 2.86
CA LEU A 256 -10.37 7.63 1.38
C LEU A 256 -10.76 6.25 0.83
N THR A 257 -11.01 5.25 1.68
CA THR A 257 -11.40 3.90 1.26
C THR A 257 -12.52 3.86 0.20
N PRO A 258 -13.56 4.71 0.20
CA PRO A 258 -14.57 4.68 -0.87
C PRO A 258 -13.99 4.93 -2.28
N ILE A 259 -12.89 5.69 -2.38
CA ILE A 259 -12.14 5.89 -3.62
C ILE A 259 -11.16 4.73 -3.83
N LEU A 260 -10.38 4.35 -2.80
CA LEU A 260 -9.35 3.30 -2.91
C LEU A 260 -9.94 1.92 -3.19
N TYR A 261 -11.19 1.67 -2.79
CA TYR A 261 -11.90 0.43 -3.12
C TYR A 261 -12.01 0.23 -4.64
N LEU A 262 -12.02 1.32 -5.42
CA LEU A 262 -12.02 1.24 -6.88
C LEU A 262 -10.75 0.62 -7.45
N GLU A 263 -9.64 0.57 -6.70
CA GLU A 263 -8.44 -0.17 -7.10
C GLU A 263 -8.73 -1.67 -7.25
N ARG A 264 -9.69 -2.19 -6.48
CA ARG A 264 -10.05 -3.61 -6.40
C ARG A 264 -11.18 -4.03 -7.32
N VAL A 265 -11.70 -3.13 -8.17
CA VAL A 265 -12.72 -3.51 -9.16
C VAL A 265 -12.15 -4.57 -10.11
N GLY A 266 -12.81 -5.73 -10.17
CA GLY A 266 -12.37 -6.87 -10.97
C GLY A 266 -11.23 -7.69 -10.35
N PHE A 267 -10.83 -7.39 -9.11
CA PHE A 267 -9.89 -8.23 -8.35
C PHE A 267 -10.57 -9.54 -7.95
N GLU A 268 -9.92 -10.67 -8.23
CA GLU A 268 -10.46 -12.01 -7.97
C GLU A 268 -9.93 -12.62 -6.65
N GLY A 269 -8.98 -11.96 -5.99
CA GLY A 269 -8.42 -12.42 -4.73
C GLY A 269 -9.25 -12.11 -3.49
N ILE A 270 -8.73 -12.49 -2.32
CA ILE A 270 -9.39 -12.31 -1.02
C ILE A 270 -8.78 -11.10 -0.29
N ASN A 271 -9.63 -10.33 0.39
CA ASN A 271 -9.19 -9.20 1.20
C ASN A 271 -8.86 -9.68 2.62
N ALA A 272 -7.59 -10.01 2.87
CA ALA A 272 -7.15 -10.38 4.21
C ALA A 272 -7.15 -9.18 5.18
N PRO A 273 -7.52 -9.38 6.47
CA PRO A 273 -7.31 -8.40 7.52
C PRO A 273 -5.83 -7.99 7.62
N THR A 274 -5.59 -6.70 7.83
CA THR A 274 -4.24 -6.12 7.96
C THR A 274 -4.05 -5.50 9.34
N ALA A 275 -2.79 -5.30 9.74
CA ALA A 275 -2.39 -4.64 10.97
C ALA A 275 -2.29 -3.11 10.82
N VAL A 276 -2.51 -2.55 9.62
CA VAL A 276 -2.25 -1.13 9.31
C VAL A 276 -2.90 -0.15 10.29
N MET A 277 -4.16 -0.38 10.68
CA MET A 277 -4.86 0.49 11.63
C MET A 277 -4.29 0.38 13.06
N SER A 278 -3.70 -0.77 13.42
CA SER A 278 -3.09 -0.97 14.73
C SER A 278 -1.81 -0.15 14.91
N TRP A 279 -1.12 0.21 13.81
CA TRP A 279 0.08 1.04 13.85
C TRP A 279 -0.17 2.43 14.46
N ILE A 280 -1.37 2.98 14.27
CA ILE A 280 -1.77 4.26 14.86
C ILE A 280 -1.73 4.19 16.40
N GLU A 281 -2.13 3.07 17.00
CA GLU A 281 -2.06 2.89 18.46
C GLU A 281 -0.60 2.77 18.94
N GLY A 282 0.27 2.12 18.16
CA GLY A 282 1.72 2.10 18.41
C GLY A 282 2.32 3.50 18.40
N ILE A 283 2.03 4.29 17.35
CA ILE A 283 2.43 5.69 17.23
C ILE A 283 1.96 6.50 18.43
N TYR A 284 0.67 6.40 18.80
CA TYR A 284 0.08 7.15 19.91
C TYR A 284 0.82 6.89 21.24
N ARG A 285 1.23 5.64 21.48
CA ARG A 285 1.97 5.27 22.68
C ARG A 285 3.38 5.86 22.69
N ASN A 286 4.05 5.87 21.54
CA ASN A 286 5.42 6.37 21.38
C ASN A 286 5.52 7.90 21.43
N VAL A 287 4.51 8.61 20.91
CA VAL A 287 4.48 10.08 20.92
C VAL A 287 4.42 10.61 22.38
N PRO A 288 5.26 11.60 22.75
CA PRO A 288 5.25 12.21 24.07
C PRO A 288 3.87 12.75 24.47
N HIS A 289 3.53 12.64 25.76
CA HIS A 289 2.20 12.97 26.27
C HIS A 289 1.69 14.36 25.84
N HIS A 290 2.56 15.37 25.81
CA HIS A 290 2.19 16.74 25.43
C HIS A 290 1.82 16.89 23.94
N LEU A 291 2.23 15.97 23.06
CA LEU A 291 1.91 15.97 21.63
C LEU A 291 0.77 14.99 21.25
N ARG A 292 0.36 14.10 22.16
CA ARG A 292 -0.64 13.05 21.85
C ARG A 292 -1.99 13.58 21.37
N HIS A 293 -2.35 14.80 21.76
CA HIS A 293 -3.57 15.44 21.30
C HIS A 293 -3.62 15.58 19.76
N HIS A 294 -2.47 15.68 19.10
CA HIS A 294 -2.37 15.66 17.64
C HIS A 294 -2.62 14.28 17.01
N CYS A 295 -2.59 13.20 17.79
CA CYS A 295 -2.86 11.84 17.34
C CYS A 295 -4.28 11.35 17.69
N GLU A 296 -5.11 12.17 18.34
CA GLU A 296 -6.44 11.73 18.79
C GLU A 296 -7.40 11.47 17.61
N TRP A 297 -7.41 12.33 16.59
CA TRP A 297 -8.23 12.07 15.40
C TRP A 297 -7.79 10.79 14.66
N PRO A 298 -6.50 10.58 14.32
CA PRO A 298 -6.06 9.32 13.74
C PRO A 298 -6.46 8.10 14.58
N ARG A 299 -6.31 8.20 15.91
CA ARG A 299 -6.66 7.12 16.84
C ARG A 299 -8.16 6.86 16.92
N GLN A 300 -8.99 7.89 16.75
CA GLN A 300 -10.43 7.72 16.64
C GLN A 300 -10.78 6.96 15.36
N VAL A 301 -10.17 7.34 14.23
CA VAL A 301 -10.33 6.67 12.94
C VAL A 301 -9.92 5.19 13.03
N SER A 302 -8.84 4.86 13.73
CA SER A 302 -8.40 3.45 13.89
C SER A 302 -9.39 2.53 14.61
N ARG A 303 -10.38 3.10 15.28
CA ARG A 303 -11.42 2.37 16.04
C ARG A 303 -12.74 2.24 15.31
N TYR A 304 -12.88 2.86 14.14
CA TYR A 304 -14.11 2.76 13.36
C TYR A 304 -14.31 1.33 12.85
N PRO A 305 -15.57 0.83 12.83
CA PRO A 305 -15.85 -0.44 12.17
C PRO A 305 -15.53 -0.29 10.68
N TYR A 306 -14.95 -1.33 10.07
CA TYR A 306 -14.54 -1.30 8.66
C TYR A 306 -15.65 -0.81 7.72
N MET A 307 -16.89 -1.20 8.00
CA MET A 307 -18.08 -0.79 7.24
C MET A 307 -18.27 0.73 7.13
N ARG A 308 -17.78 1.50 8.10
CA ARG A 308 -17.86 2.97 8.09
C ARG A 308 -17.05 3.59 6.95
N PHE A 309 -15.99 2.91 6.51
CA PHE A 309 -15.11 3.39 5.45
C PHE A 309 -15.60 3.06 4.04
N LEU A 310 -16.71 2.33 3.90
CA LEU A 310 -17.26 1.97 2.59
C LEU A 310 -18.15 3.08 1.98
N GLY A 311 -18.24 4.24 2.64
CA GLY A 311 -19.07 5.35 2.22
C GLY A 311 -20.55 5.13 2.53
N GLN A 312 -21.44 5.89 1.88
CA GLN A 312 -22.90 5.84 2.11
C GLN A 312 -23.64 4.74 1.31
N ARG A 313 -23.06 3.54 1.11
CA ARG A 313 -23.74 2.45 0.37
C ARG A 313 -24.27 1.33 1.26
N ASN A 314 -25.42 0.80 0.82
CA ASN A 314 -26.23 -0.26 1.41
C ASN A 314 -25.41 -1.54 1.68
N THR A 315 -25.61 -2.14 2.85
CA THR A 315 -24.87 -3.27 3.43
C THR A 315 -25.01 -4.61 2.69
N SER A 316 -25.84 -4.70 1.65
CA SER A 316 -26.24 -5.96 1.01
C SER A 316 -25.18 -6.63 0.12
N TYR A 317 -24.05 -5.97 -0.16
CA TYR A 317 -22.94 -6.58 -0.92
C TYR A 317 -22.10 -7.54 -0.05
N PHE A 318 -22.08 -7.33 1.27
CA PHE A 318 -21.31 -8.14 2.22
C PHE A 318 -22.10 -9.35 2.75
N ASP A 319 -23.43 -9.29 2.77
CA ASP A 319 -24.25 -10.46 3.09
C ASP A 319 -23.96 -11.63 2.13
N LYS A 320 -23.64 -11.34 0.86
CA LYS A 320 -23.26 -12.38 -0.12
C LYS A 320 -21.86 -12.97 0.12
N GLN A 321 -20.88 -12.16 0.50
CA GLN A 321 -19.53 -12.69 0.79
C GLN A 321 -19.46 -13.45 2.12
N ALA A 322 -20.28 -13.06 3.10
CA ALA A 322 -20.42 -13.81 4.34
C ALA A 322 -21.17 -15.16 4.13
N GLU A 323 -22.22 -15.17 3.31
CA GLU A 323 -22.91 -16.40 2.90
C GLU A 323 -21.98 -17.34 2.10
N ASP A 324 -21.14 -16.81 1.21
CA ASP A 324 -20.17 -17.61 0.44
C ASP A 324 -19.04 -18.18 1.32
N LEU A 325 -18.65 -17.49 2.40
CA LEU A 325 -17.70 -18.00 3.40
C LEU A 325 -18.31 -19.14 4.23
N GLU A 326 -19.58 -19.05 4.61
CA GLU A 326 -20.29 -20.15 5.30
C GLU A 326 -20.54 -21.36 4.37
N LEU A 327 -20.78 -21.13 3.08
CA LEU A 327 -21.00 -22.18 2.07
C LEU A 327 -19.72 -22.95 1.70
N LEU A 328 -18.53 -22.36 1.89
CA LEU A 328 -17.25 -23.00 1.60
C LEU A 328 -16.69 -23.84 2.76
N GLY A 329 -17.37 -23.90 3.91
CA GLY A 329 -17.04 -24.83 5.00
C GLY A 329 -15.57 -24.74 5.48
N LEU A 330 -15.03 -23.51 5.55
CA LEU A 330 -13.73 -23.20 6.14
C LEU A 330 -13.89 -22.52 7.50
#